data_AF-A0A839P2J2-F1
#
_entry.id   AF-A0A839P2J2-F1
#
_cell.length_a   1.000
_cell.length_b   1.000
_cell.length_c   1.000
_cell.angle_alpha   90.00
_cell.angle_beta   90.00
_cell.angle_gamma   90.00
#
_symmetry.space_group_name_H-M   'P 1'
#
loop_
_entity.id
_entity.type
_entity.pdbx_description
1 polymer ?
#
loop_
_entity_poly.entity_id
_entity_poly.type
_entity_poly.pdbx_seq_one_letter_code
_entity_poly.pdbx_strand_id
1 'polypeptide(L)'
;MTKQSHSSNCSFSPFRLPGIAKSLLDAVKDEAECQEKIVLRRFDLEARGHIKEVYASTMAWEKAPCRDDFYRVSIERTDPGALHVKTGSVIRGIGEIEHATPEQILAHPEFPRARRVFVSEHARVYEAGMFPARFGADAGRVTTLAIIVCQHADYDPTDRASWPTLSRLKDTVARFGFASPRLIDSFVARLAQTGYLELRQQPEDNRVRLLCPTERLLAWDREWMAAHYAALEVLYPEPGFGPPRQRDVAFQAAHARSAVAAFDTIIAMMWSNLEIVFFLSSTSALIILLSLFEMGGSDPESRIREADLVELAPRFAVSRSHVRNIMAVAQERNFLVRSGPRNAYIQLTPHWIAAFDRFIAGSLAQSDLTYRLALRHQVEQARFEA
;
A
#
# COMPACT_ATOMS: atom_id res chain seq x y z
N MET A 1 1.64 19.95 76.66
CA MET A 1 2.64 19.86 75.57
C MET A 1 1.90 19.64 74.26
N THR A 2 2.27 20.45 73.29
CA THR A 2 1.58 20.94 72.08
C THR A 2 1.01 19.87 71.14
N LYS A 3 -0.28 20.00 70.77
CA LYS A 3 -0.89 19.35 69.59
C LYS A 3 -0.72 20.28 68.39
N GLN A 4 -0.07 19.82 67.32
CA GLN A 4 0.03 20.48 66.03
C GLN A 4 -0.78 19.71 64.98
N SER A 5 -1.56 20.45 64.22
CA SER A 5 -2.29 20.04 63.02
C SER A 5 -1.34 19.63 61.89
N HIS A 6 -1.68 18.55 61.16
CA HIS A 6 -1.08 18.22 59.86
C HIS A 6 -2.17 18.15 58.79
N SER A 7 -2.04 19.06 57.82
CA SER A 7 -2.67 19.01 56.50
C SER A 7 -1.82 18.13 55.57
N SER A 8 -2.39 17.07 55.03
CA SER A 8 -1.76 16.22 54.01
C SER A 8 -2.06 16.75 52.60
N ASN A 9 -1.04 17.32 51.96
CA ASN A 9 -0.97 17.55 50.53
C ASN A 9 -0.47 16.26 49.83
N CYS A 10 -1.28 15.69 48.95
CA CYS A 10 -0.83 14.66 48.00
C CYS A 10 -0.23 15.33 46.75
N SER A 11 1.09 15.34 46.65
CA SER A 11 1.81 15.65 45.41
C SER A 11 1.93 14.40 44.53
N PHE A 12 1.34 14.44 43.34
CA PHE A 12 1.60 13.47 42.26
C PHE A 12 3.00 13.69 41.69
N SER A 13 3.87 12.68 41.81
CA SER A 13 5.16 12.63 41.13
C SER A 13 4.99 11.93 39.77
N PRO A 14 5.61 12.42 38.67
CA PRO A 14 5.49 11.80 37.36
C PRO A 14 6.35 10.54 37.28
N PHE A 15 5.70 9.41 37.02
CA PHE A 15 6.32 8.13 36.71
C PHE A 15 7.21 8.27 35.45
N ARG A 16 8.53 8.20 35.61
CA ARG A 16 9.49 8.04 34.51
C ARG A 16 9.53 6.57 34.08
N LEU A 17 9.14 6.27 32.83
CA LEU A 17 9.47 5.00 32.17
C LEU A 17 10.88 5.10 31.55
N PRO A 18 11.82 4.17 31.82
CA PRO A 18 13.16 4.25 31.26
C PRO A 18 13.31 3.44 29.94
N GLY A 19 14.10 3.98 29.01
CA GLY A 19 14.90 3.25 28.01
C GLY A 19 14.21 2.72 26.74
N ILE A 20 13.04 2.09 26.85
CA ILE A 20 12.48 1.29 25.75
C ILE A 20 11.92 2.16 24.61
N ALA A 21 11.27 3.28 24.95
CA ALA A 21 10.70 4.19 23.94
C ALA A 21 11.78 4.85 23.08
N LYS A 22 12.93 5.21 23.67
CA LYS A 22 14.06 5.82 22.95
C LYS A 22 14.75 4.80 22.04
N SER A 23 14.97 3.57 22.52
CA SER A 23 15.55 2.50 21.70
C SER A 23 14.68 2.11 20.50
N LEU A 24 13.35 2.11 20.65
CA LEU A 24 12.43 1.87 19.53
C LEU A 24 12.42 3.05 18.54
N LEU A 25 12.43 4.29 19.04
CA LEU A 25 12.49 5.49 18.19
C LEU A 25 13.82 5.60 17.43
N ASP A 26 14.93 5.24 18.05
CA ASP A 26 16.25 5.26 17.43
C ASP A 26 16.40 4.11 16.41
N ALA A 27 15.89 2.91 16.72
CA ALA A 27 15.85 1.80 15.75
C ALA A 27 14.98 2.10 14.51
N VAL A 28 13.85 2.80 14.68
CA VAL A 28 12.99 3.23 13.56
C VAL A 28 13.67 4.30 12.69
N LYS A 29 14.48 5.18 13.29
CA LYS A 29 15.23 6.19 12.53
C LYS A 29 16.38 5.58 11.73
N ASP A 30 17.18 4.71 12.35
CA ASP A 30 18.31 4.04 11.68
C ASP A 30 17.83 3.13 10.53
N GLU A 31 16.65 2.51 10.68
CA GLU A 31 16.06 1.67 9.64
C GLU A 31 15.52 2.49 8.47
N ALA A 32 14.86 3.63 8.72
CA ALA A 32 14.42 4.54 7.67
C ALA A 32 15.60 5.10 6.84
N GLU A 33 16.70 5.46 7.50
CA GLU A 33 17.92 5.93 6.84
C GLU A 33 18.62 4.82 6.02
N CYS A 34 18.54 3.57 6.48
CA CYS A 34 19.08 2.41 5.76
C CYS A 34 18.27 2.08 4.50
N GLN A 35 16.93 2.12 4.58
CA GLN A 35 16.05 1.93 3.43
C GLN A 35 16.22 3.04 2.39
N GLU A 36 16.38 4.29 2.85
CA GLU A 36 16.67 5.44 2.01
C GLU A 36 17.98 5.23 1.23
N LYS A 37 19.06 4.78 1.89
CA LYS A 37 20.35 4.49 1.24
C LYS A 37 20.27 3.35 0.22
N ILE A 38 19.48 2.30 0.47
CA ILE A 38 19.31 1.18 -0.47
C ILE A 38 18.56 1.64 -1.73
N VAL A 39 17.47 2.39 -1.55
CA VAL A 39 16.66 2.90 -2.66
C VAL A 39 17.45 3.95 -3.47
N LEU A 40 18.12 4.89 -2.82
CA LEU A 40 18.93 5.92 -3.48
C LEU A 40 20.13 5.32 -4.23
N ARG A 41 20.82 4.32 -3.67
CA ARG A 41 21.91 3.61 -4.35
C ARG A 41 21.41 2.86 -5.59
N ARG A 42 20.20 2.31 -5.54
CA ARG A 42 19.55 1.66 -6.70
C ARG A 42 19.24 2.67 -7.80
N PHE A 43 18.70 3.84 -7.45
CA PHE A 43 18.43 4.92 -8.40
C PHE A 43 19.71 5.52 -9.02
N ASP A 44 20.77 5.70 -8.25
CA ASP A 44 22.06 6.22 -8.77
C ASP A 44 22.71 5.26 -9.77
N LEU A 45 22.56 3.95 -9.57
CA LEU A 45 23.03 2.93 -10.53
C LEU A 45 22.18 2.90 -11.82
N GLU A 46 20.86 3.13 -11.74
CA GLU A 46 19.99 3.24 -12.93
C GLU A 46 20.21 4.54 -13.70
N ALA A 47 20.36 5.68 -13.01
CA ALA A 47 20.64 6.98 -13.63
C ALA A 47 21.96 6.99 -14.42
N ARG A 48 22.90 6.11 -14.05
CA ARG A 48 24.18 5.89 -14.74
C ARG A 48 24.13 4.82 -15.83
N GLY A 49 22.95 4.28 -16.15
CA GLY A 49 22.79 3.27 -17.21
C GLY A 49 23.27 1.86 -16.86
N HIS A 50 23.57 1.59 -15.57
CA HIS A 50 24.02 0.28 -15.10
C HIS A 50 22.85 -0.64 -14.72
N ILE A 51 21.86 -0.76 -15.61
CA ILE A 51 20.67 -1.60 -15.40
C ILE A 51 21.09 -3.05 -15.06
N LYS A 52 22.14 -3.58 -15.68
CA LYS A 52 22.66 -4.93 -15.40
C LYS A 52 23.22 -5.11 -13.96
N GLU A 53 23.76 -4.07 -13.33
CA GLU A 53 24.30 -4.16 -11.95
C GLU A 53 23.23 -3.99 -10.87
N VAL A 54 22.15 -3.27 -11.19
CA VAL A 54 20.95 -3.18 -10.35
C VAL A 54 20.29 -4.56 -10.23
N TYR A 55 20.24 -5.30 -11.33
CA TYR A 55 19.81 -6.70 -11.32
C TYR A 55 20.86 -7.64 -10.68
N ALA A 56 22.17 -7.45 -10.92
CA ALA A 56 23.22 -8.33 -10.36
C ALA A 56 23.43 -8.18 -8.84
N SER A 57 23.28 -6.98 -8.26
CA SER A 57 23.34 -6.79 -6.80
C SER A 57 22.10 -7.33 -6.06
N THR A 58 21.02 -7.58 -6.80
CA THR A 58 19.78 -8.20 -6.31
C THR A 58 19.73 -9.71 -6.58
N MET A 59 20.50 -10.21 -7.56
CA MET A 59 20.52 -11.61 -7.98
C MET A 59 21.81 -12.34 -7.57
N ALA A 60 21.88 -12.72 -6.30
CA ALA A 60 22.68 -13.86 -5.84
C ALA A 60 21.80 -15.10 -5.56
N TRP A 61 20.65 -15.21 -6.25
CA TRP A 61 19.76 -16.39 -6.23
C TRP A 61 19.26 -16.64 -7.66
N GLU A 62 19.67 -17.76 -8.25
CA GLU A 62 19.67 -18.04 -9.68
C GLU A 62 18.29 -18.25 -10.36
N LYS A 63 18.20 -17.74 -11.59
CA LYS A 63 17.34 -18.12 -12.74
C LYS A 63 15.82 -17.82 -12.67
N ALA A 64 15.43 -16.66 -13.19
CA ALA A 64 14.13 -16.47 -13.86
C ALA A 64 14.31 -15.65 -15.16
N PRO A 65 13.72 -16.07 -16.30
CA PRO A 65 13.92 -15.41 -17.59
C PRO A 65 13.03 -14.16 -17.75
N CYS A 66 13.60 -13.10 -18.36
CA CYS A 66 12.87 -11.93 -18.88
C CYS A 66 11.66 -12.36 -19.72
N ARG A 67 10.51 -11.71 -19.51
CA ARG A 67 9.26 -11.96 -20.26
C ARG A 67 8.83 -10.70 -21.02
N ASP A 68 8.88 -10.80 -22.35
CA ASP A 68 8.26 -9.88 -23.32
C ASP A 68 6.76 -10.20 -23.57
N ASP A 69 6.16 -11.14 -22.83
CA ASP A 69 4.80 -11.67 -23.12
C ASP A 69 3.64 -10.99 -22.37
N PHE A 70 3.86 -9.91 -21.62
CA PHE A 70 2.87 -9.46 -20.63
C PHE A 70 1.76 -8.53 -21.15
N TYR A 71 1.79 -8.08 -22.40
CA TYR A 71 0.69 -7.31 -23.00
C TYR A 71 0.50 -7.69 -24.47
N ARG A 72 -0.51 -8.51 -24.77
CA ARG A 72 -0.99 -8.70 -26.14
C ARG A 72 -2.30 -7.94 -26.30
N VAL A 73 -2.21 -6.72 -26.84
CA VAL A 73 -3.39 -5.94 -27.23
C VAL A 73 -3.80 -6.40 -28.63
N SER A 74 -4.86 -7.20 -28.72
CA SER A 74 -5.47 -7.57 -29.99
C SER A 74 -6.50 -6.50 -30.35
N ILE A 75 -6.18 -5.62 -31.30
CA ILE A 75 -7.14 -4.64 -31.83
C ILE A 75 -7.95 -5.32 -32.94
N GLU A 76 -9.11 -5.89 -32.60
CA GLU A 76 -10.10 -6.28 -33.62
C GLU A 76 -11.06 -5.11 -33.89
N ARG A 77 -11.16 -4.70 -35.15
CA ARG A 77 -12.15 -3.72 -35.61
C ARG A 77 -13.53 -4.37 -35.63
N THR A 78 -14.37 -4.05 -34.65
CA THR A 78 -15.83 -4.28 -34.72
C THR A 78 -16.56 -2.96 -34.48
N ASP A 79 -17.36 -2.58 -35.47
CA ASP A 79 -18.34 -1.47 -35.58
C ASP A 79 -17.98 -0.01 -35.19
N PRO A 80 -18.38 0.98 -36.01
CA PRO A 80 -18.24 2.40 -35.70
C PRO A 80 -19.40 2.85 -34.80
N GLY A 81 -19.27 2.73 -33.47
CA GLY A 81 -20.31 3.27 -32.57
C GLY A 81 -20.06 3.19 -31.07
N ALA A 82 -19.26 2.25 -30.59
CA ALA A 82 -18.82 2.20 -29.19
C ALA A 82 -17.50 1.44 -29.13
N LEU A 83 -16.41 2.13 -28.80
CA LEU A 83 -15.09 1.51 -28.69
C LEU A 83 -14.98 0.75 -27.35
N HIS A 84 -15.67 -0.37 -27.23
CA HIS A 84 -15.40 -1.34 -26.16
C HIS A 84 -14.23 -2.23 -26.59
N VAL A 85 -13.01 -1.68 -26.54
CA VAL A 85 -11.80 -2.52 -26.59
C VAL A 85 -11.71 -3.24 -25.25
N LYS A 86 -12.16 -4.49 -25.20
CA LYS A 86 -11.98 -5.35 -24.03
C LYS A 86 -10.54 -5.88 -24.06
N THR A 87 -9.68 -5.38 -23.18
CA THR A 87 -8.30 -5.87 -23.07
C THR A 87 -8.22 -6.75 -21.83
N GLY A 88 -7.99 -8.05 -22.02
CA GLY A 88 -7.81 -8.99 -20.91
C GLY A 88 -6.36 -9.12 -20.47
N SER A 89 -6.15 -9.48 -19.20
CA SER A 89 -4.86 -10.00 -18.73
C SER A 89 -4.89 -11.52 -18.75
N VAL A 90 -3.84 -12.14 -19.30
CA VAL A 90 -3.68 -13.60 -19.23
C VAL A 90 -2.99 -13.96 -17.92
N ILE A 91 -3.77 -14.51 -16.99
CA ILE A 91 -3.29 -14.95 -15.68
C ILE A 91 -2.88 -16.42 -15.77
N ARG A 92 -1.63 -16.71 -15.42
CA ARG A 92 -1.08 -18.07 -15.47
C ARG A 92 -1.94 -19.03 -14.64
N GLY A 93 -2.40 -20.11 -15.26
CA GLY A 93 -3.24 -21.13 -14.61
C GLY A 93 -4.73 -20.80 -14.53
N ILE A 94 -5.15 -19.59 -14.89
CA ILE A 94 -6.56 -19.15 -14.85
C ILE A 94 -7.09 -18.83 -16.26
N GLY A 95 -6.23 -18.31 -17.14
CA GLY A 95 -6.59 -17.87 -18.49
C GLY A 95 -6.82 -16.36 -18.57
N GLU A 96 -7.54 -15.93 -19.61
CA GLU A 96 -7.85 -14.51 -19.83
C GLU A 96 -8.91 -14.02 -18.83
N ILE A 97 -8.62 -12.88 -18.21
CA ILE A 97 -9.55 -12.15 -17.34
C ILE A 97 -9.73 -10.76 -17.93
N GLU A 98 -10.97 -10.46 -18.30
CA GLU A 98 -11.37 -9.13 -18.76
C GLU A 98 -11.46 -8.17 -17.58
N HIS A 99 -10.73 -7.05 -17.65
CA HIS A 99 -10.76 -5.98 -16.66
C HIS A 99 -10.40 -4.64 -17.33
N ALA A 100 -10.69 -3.53 -16.65
CA ALA A 100 -10.31 -2.20 -17.11
C ALA A 100 -8.77 -2.02 -17.09
N THR A 101 -8.20 -1.49 -18.17
CA THR A 101 -6.77 -1.15 -18.22
C THR A 101 -6.47 0.22 -17.61
N PRO A 102 -5.22 0.51 -17.24
CA PRO A 102 -4.82 1.84 -16.80
C PRO A 102 -5.15 2.93 -17.83
N GLU A 103 -4.97 2.66 -19.13
CA GLU A 103 -5.24 3.61 -20.22
C GLU A 103 -6.73 3.91 -20.32
N GLN A 104 -7.59 2.90 -20.19
CA GLN A 104 -9.04 3.09 -20.18
C GLN A 104 -9.50 3.93 -18.99
N ILE A 105 -8.93 3.64 -17.81
CA ILE A 105 -9.23 4.38 -16.58
C ILE A 105 -8.78 5.84 -16.71
N LEU A 106 -7.58 6.10 -17.24
CA LEU A 106 -7.07 7.46 -17.47
C LEU A 106 -7.91 8.23 -18.49
N ALA A 107 -8.36 7.56 -19.55
CA ALA A 107 -9.17 8.17 -20.60
C ALA A 107 -10.63 8.39 -20.17
N HIS A 108 -11.05 7.86 -19.01
CA HIS A 108 -12.42 7.97 -18.55
C HIS A 108 -12.77 9.42 -18.16
N PRO A 109 -13.92 9.97 -18.62
CA PRO A 109 -14.28 11.36 -18.35
C PRO A 109 -14.43 11.68 -16.86
N GLU A 110 -14.90 10.70 -16.06
CA GLU A 110 -15.02 10.85 -14.60
C GLU A 110 -13.70 10.60 -13.84
N PHE A 111 -12.58 10.35 -14.51
CA PHE A 111 -11.29 10.07 -13.84
C PHE A 111 -10.87 11.17 -12.84
N PRO A 112 -10.98 12.47 -13.14
CA PRO A 112 -10.67 13.51 -12.16
C PRO A 112 -11.51 13.41 -10.87
N ARG A 113 -12.76 12.96 -10.98
CA ARG A 113 -13.63 12.72 -9.82
C ARG A 113 -13.23 11.44 -9.09
N ALA A 114 -12.97 10.35 -9.80
CA ALA A 114 -12.49 9.10 -9.23
C ALA A 114 -11.16 9.30 -8.47
N ARG A 115 -10.23 10.09 -9.01
CA ARG A 115 -8.99 10.48 -8.33
C ARG A 115 -9.24 11.17 -7.00
N ARG A 116 -10.17 12.14 -6.94
CA ARG A 116 -10.50 12.84 -5.70
C ARG A 116 -11.03 11.85 -4.65
N VAL A 117 -11.92 10.94 -5.06
CA VAL A 117 -12.44 9.88 -4.19
C VAL A 117 -11.32 8.95 -3.72
N PHE A 118 -10.44 8.51 -4.63
CA PHE A 118 -9.29 7.68 -4.30
C PHE A 118 -8.43 8.34 -3.22
N VAL A 119 -8.02 9.59 -3.43
CA VAL A 119 -7.20 10.35 -2.48
C VAL A 119 -7.90 10.45 -1.13
N SER A 120 -9.17 10.87 -1.10
CA SER A 120 -9.88 11.09 0.16
C SER A 120 -10.11 9.81 0.96
N GLU A 121 -10.45 8.71 0.29
CA GLU A 121 -10.72 7.43 0.95
C GLU A 121 -9.42 6.80 1.47
N HIS A 122 -8.33 6.87 0.70
CA HIS A 122 -7.04 6.35 1.15
C HIS A 122 -6.44 7.17 2.29
N ALA A 123 -6.66 8.49 2.30
CA ALA A 123 -6.16 9.34 3.38
C ALA A 123 -6.72 8.89 4.73
N ARG A 124 -8.01 8.54 4.79
CA ARG A 124 -8.67 8.03 6.00
C ARG A 124 -8.09 6.68 6.47
N VAL A 125 -7.82 5.75 5.56
CA VAL A 125 -7.34 4.40 5.90
C VAL A 125 -5.89 4.42 6.41
N TYR A 126 -5.09 5.40 6.00
CA TYR A 126 -3.69 5.56 6.40
C TYR A 126 -3.46 6.59 7.52
N GLU A 127 -4.51 7.18 8.08
CA GLU A 127 -4.39 8.07 9.24
C GLU A 127 -3.78 7.35 10.45
N ALA A 128 -3.03 8.09 11.28
CA ALA A 128 -2.28 7.60 12.43
C ALA A 128 -3.06 6.70 13.41
N GLY A 129 -4.36 6.97 13.56
CA GLY A 129 -5.26 6.21 14.43
C GLY A 129 -5.87 4.98 13.79
N MET A 130 -5.85 4.91 12.46
CA MET A 130 -6.50 3.87 11.66
C MET A 130 -5.51 2.82 11.17
N PHE A 131 -4.30 3.22 10.78
CA PHE A 131 -3.32 2.27 10.27
C PHE A 131 -2.87 1.26 11.36
N PRO A 132 -2.76 -0.04 11.03
CA PRO A 132 -2.43 -1.07 12.01
C PRO A 132 -1.13 -0.79 12.76
N ALA A 133 -1.11 -1.23 14.02
CA ALA A 133 0.04 -1.10 14.93
C ALA A 133 0.52 0.34 15.23
N ARG A 134 -0.25 1.38 14.82
CA ARG A 134 0.10 2.80 14.97
C ARG A 134 1.43 3.18 14.29
N PHE A 135 1.77 2.48 13.21
CA PHE A 135 2.89 2.86 12.36
C PHE A 135 2.45 3.86 11.29
N GLY A 136 3.43 4.55 10.70
CA GLY A 136 3.22 5.16 9.39
C GLY A 136 3.19 4.09 8.30
N ALA A 137 2.34 4.29 7.30
CA ALA A 137 2.17 3.36 6.20
C ALA A 137 3.30 3.51 5.17
N ASP A 138 3.89 2.42 4.71
CA ASP A 138 4.71 2.38 3.49
C ASP A 138 4.35 1.13 2.70
N ALA A 139 4.82 1.04 1.46
CA ALA A 139 4.52 -0.07 0.59
C ALA A 139 4.95 -1.42 1.19
N GLY A 140 6.06 -1.47 1.92
CA GLY A 140 6.53 -2.68 2.59
C GLY A 140 5.55 -3.18 3.66
N ARG A 141 5.08 -2.27 4.53
CA ARG A 141 4.10 -2.59 5.57
C ARG A 141 2.73 -2.93 4.99
N VAL A 142 2.23 -2.13 4.04
CA VAL A 142 0.93 -2.39 3.40
C VAL A 142 0.93 -3.75 2.68
N THR A 143 1.99 -4.04 1.91
CA THR A 143 2.17 -5.33 1.23
C THR A 143 2.25 -6.48 2.22
N THR A 144 2.92 -6.28 3.37
CA THR A 144 3.00 -7.30 4.43
C THR A 144 1.62 -7.62 5.00
N LEU A 145 0.78 -6.60 5.25
CA LEU A 145 -0.59 -6.81 5.73
C LEU A 145 -1.43 -7.57 4.70
N ALA A 146 -1.39 -7.15 3.42
CA ALA A 146 -2.13 -7.80 2.35
C ALA A 146 -1.71 -9.28 2.17
N ILE A 147 -0.40 -9.58 2.23
CA ILE A 147 0.09 -10.96 2.11
C ILE A 147 -0.30 -11.82 3.31
N ILE A 148 -0.31 -11.27 4.54
CA ILE A 148 -0.83 -11.99 5.72
C ILE A 148 -2.28 -12.42 5.48
N VAL A 149 -3.12 -11.52 4.97
CA VAL A 149 -4.53 -11.82 4.67
C VAL A 149 -4.66 -12.87 3.55
N CYS A 150 -3.88 -12.75 2.47
CA CYS A 150 -3.87 -13.74 1.39
C CYS A 150 -3.44 -15.14 1.89
N GLN A 151 -2.33 -15.23 2.63
CA GLN A 151 -1.83 -16.50 3.15
C GLN A 151 -2.78 -17.11 4.18
N HIS A 152 -3.49 -16.29 4.95
CA HIS A 152 -4.52 -16.77 5.86
C HIS A 152 -5.73 -17.34 5.13
N ALA A 153 -6.17 -16.68 4.06
CA ALA A 153 -7.31 -17.13 3.27
C ALA A 153 -7.02 -18.39 2.45
N ASP A 154 -5.75 -18.59 2.07
CA ASP A 154 -5.19 -19.75 1.34
C ASP A 154 -4.75 -20.90 2.27
N TYR A 155 -4.96 -20.79 3.58
CA TYR A 155 -4.50 -21.79 4.54
C TYR A 155 -5.29 -23.11 4.43
N ASP A 156 -4.57 -24.20 4.15
CA ASP A 156 -5.01 -25.59 4.24
C ASP A 156 -4.23 -26.32 5.36
N PRO A 157 -4.91 -26.81 6.43
CA PRO A 157 -4.22 -27.51 7.50
C PRO A 157 -3.49 -28.78 7.03
N THR A 158 -3.92 -29.40 5.94
CA THR A 158 -3.35 -30.64 5.39
C THR A 158 -2.17 -30.41 4.45
N ASP A 159 -2.03 -29.21 3.88
CA ASP A 159 -0.89 -28.84 3.05
C ASP A 159 0.06 -27.89 3.78
N ARG A 160 1.22 -28.41 4.20
CA ARG A 160 2.25 -27.63 4.90
C ARG A 160 2.78 -26.45 4.08
N ALA A 161 2.75 -26.52 2.75
CA ALA A 161 3.20 -25.41 1.90
C ALA A 161 2.25 -24.20 1.96
N SER A 162 0.98 -24.43 2.32
CA SER A 162 -0.04 -23.39 2.49
C SER A 162 0.02 -22.70 3.86
N TRP A 163 0.85 -23.16 4.81
CA TRP A 163 0.82 -22.65 6.17
C TRP A 163 1.30 -21.18 6.24
N PRO A 164 0.51 -20.26 6.85
CA PRO A 164 0.86 -18.84 6.96
C PRO A 164 1.96 -18.64 8.01
N THR A 165 3.19 -18.96 7.67
CA THR A 165 4.34 -18.84 8.57
C THR A 165 5.12 -17.55 8.30
N LEU A 166 5.91 -17.11 9.28
CA LEU A 166 6.80 -15.96 9.12
C LEU A 166 7.82 -16.14 7.98
N SER A 167 8.28 -17.37 7.74
CA SER A 167 9.17 -17.67 6.60
C SER A 167 8.45 -17.46 5.27
N ARG A 168 7.27 -18.09 5.10
CA ARG A 168 6.46 -17.95 3.88
C ARG A 168 6.10 -16.49 3.62
N LEU A 169 5.77 -15.73 4.67
CA LEU A 169 5.53 -14.28 4.58
C LEU A 169 6.74 -13.54 4.03
N LYS A 170 7.93 -13.74 4.62
CA LYS A 170 9.18 -13.11 4.16
C LYS A 170 9.49 -13.43 2.71
N ASP A 171 9.39 -14.70 2.33
CA ASP A 171 9.67 -15.15 0.97
C ASP A 171 8.72 -14.50 -0.04
N THR A 172 7.44 -14.38 0.32
CA THR A 172 6.42 -13.76 -0.53
C THR A 172 6.61 -12.24 -0.62
N VAL A 173 6.80 -11.55 0.51
CA VAL A 173 7.00 -10.09 0.56
C VAL A 173 8.29 -9.69 -0.17
N ALA A 174 9.35 -10.51 -0.10
CA ALA A 174 10.62 -10.24 -0.77
C ALA A 174 10.47 -10.05 -2.28
N ARG A 175 9.50 -10.72 -2.92
CA ARG A 175 9.20 -10.57 -4.35
C ARG A 175 8.79 -9.14 -4.73
N PHE A 176 8.22 -8.39 -3.80
CA PHE A 176 7.80 -7.01 -4.04
C PHE A 176 8.96 -6.01 -3.89
N GLY A 177 10.00 -6.36 -3.12
CA GLY A 177 11.22 -5.55 -3.00
C GLY A 177 11.10 -4.30 -2.13
N PHE A 178 10.01 -4.13 -1.37
CA PHE A 178 9.77 -2.95 -0.52
C PHE A 178 10.12 -3.14 0.97
N ALA A 179 10.40 -4.37 1.42
CA ALA A 179 10.68 -4.65 2.82
C ALA A 179 11.85 -5.63 2.98
N SER A 180 12.70 -5.37 3.97
CA SER A 180 13.73 -6.31 4.39
C SER A 180 13.12 -7.38 5.31
N PRO A 181 13.74 -8.56 5.44
CA PRO A 181 13.31 -9.58 6.40
C PRO A 181 13.24 -9.06 7.85
N ARG A 182 14.16 -8.16 8.23
CA ARG A 182 14.19 -7.56 9.57
C ARG A 182 13.04 -6.59 9.82
N LEU A 183 12.65 -5.81 8.80
CA LEU A 183 11.46 -4.96 8.87
C LEU A 183 10.21 -5.80 9.07
N ILE A 184 10.12 -6.93 8.35
CA ILE A 184 8.98 -7.84 8.47
C ILE A 184 8.92 -8.43 9.89
N ASP A 185 10.06 -8.83 10.46
CA ASP A 185 10.12 -9.33 11.84
C ASP A 185 9.63 -8.29 12.85
N SER A 186 10.15 -7.07 12.78
CA SER A 186 9.78 -5.99 13.71
C SER A 186 8.31 -5.61 13.59
N PHE A 187 7.80 -5.57 12.36
CA PHE A 187 6.41 -5.24 12.07
C PHE A 187 5.45 -6.34 12.54
N VAL A 188 5.73 -7.62 12.25
CA VAL A 188 4.93 -8.76 12.72
C VAL A 188 4.90 -8.83 14.24
N ALA A 189 6.04 -8.66 14.90
CA ALA A 189 6.11 -8.63 16.36
C ALA A 189 5.22 -7.52 16.94
N ARG A 190 5.20 -6.35 16.30
CA ARG A 190 4.36 -5.24 16.74
C ARG A 190 2.87 -5.49 16.45
N LEU A 191 2.51 -6.07 15.31
CA LEU A 191 1.12 -6.45 15.01
C LEU A 191 0.58 -7.42 16.07
N ALA A 192 1.42 -8.38 16.50
CA ALA A 192 1.07 -9.29 17.58
C ALA A 192 0.90 -8.56 18.93
N GLN A 193 1.86 -7.72 19.31
CA GLN A 193 1.80 -6.94 20.55
C GLN A 193 0.58 -5.99 20.62
N THR A 194 0.09 -5.53 19.47
CA THR A 194 -1.01 -4.56 19.38
C THR A 194 -2.37 -5.19 19.07
N GLY A 195 -2.42 -6.53 18.98
CA GLY A 195 -3.66 -7.30 18.80
C GLY A 195 -4.24 -7.31 17.38
N TYR A 196 -3.40 -7.04 16.37
CA TYR A 196 -3.77 -7.19 14.96
C TYR A 196 -3.41 -8.59 14.42
N LEU A 197 -2.54 -9.31 15.12
CA LEU A 197 -2.11 -10.65 14.74
C LEU A 197 -2.07 -11.56 15.97
N GLU A 198 -2.45 -12.82 15.79
CA GLU A 198 -2.24 -13.89 16.75
C GLU A 198 -1.20 -14.87 16.21
N LEU A 199 -0.28 -15.31 17.08
CA LEU A 199 0.66 -16.38 16.76
C LEU A 199 0.15 -17.69 17.36
N ARG A 200 -0.48 -18.52 16.53
CA ARG A 200 -1.05 -19.80 16.98
C ARG A 200 -0.05 -20.93 16.79
N GLN A 201 -0.01 -21.86 17.75
CA GLN A 201 0.78 -23.08 17.57
C GLN A 201 0.07 -23.98 16.56
N GLN A 202 0.82 -24.62 15.67
CA GLN A 202 0.22 -25.66 14.82
C GLN A 202 0.02 -26.93 15.69
N PRO A 203 -1.16 -27.59 15.65
CA PRO A 203 -1.49 -28.70 16.56
C PRO A 203 -0.57 -29.95 16.49
N GLU A 204 -0.07 -30.28 15.31
CA GLU A 204 0.77 -31.43 14.98
C GLU A 204 2.28 -31.12 15.06
N ASP A 205 2.67 -29.85 14.98
CA ASP A 205 4.06 -29.38 15.06
C ASP A 205 4.17 -28.12 15.94
N ASN A 206 4.38 -28.35 17.24
CA ASN A 206 4.46 -27.29 18.25
C ASN A 206 5.64 -26.32 18.06
N ARG A 207 6.56 -26.59 17.12
CA ARG A 207 7.66 -25.68 16.77
C ARG A 207 7.21 -24.62 15.78
N VAL A 208 6.12 -24.88 15.05
CA VAL A 208 5.57 -23.95 14.06
C VAL A 208 4.64 -22.94 14.74
N ARG A 209 4.73 -21.70 14.26
CA ARG A 209 3.80 -20.61 14.61
C ARG A 209 3.11 -20.15 13.33
N LEU A 210 1.79 -20.23 13.33
CA LEU A 210 0.92 -19.73 12.28
C LEU A 210 0.57 -18.26 12.58
N LEU A 211 0.67 -17.42 11.57
CA LEU A 211 0.25 -16.03 11.59
C LEU A 211 -1.25 -15.99 11.31
N CYS A 212 -2.04 -15.62 12.32
CA CYS A 212 -3.49 -15.53 12.20
C CYS A 212 -3.92 -14.06 12.32
N PRO A 213 -4.39 -13.40 11.25
CA PRO A 213 -4.93 -12.05 11.35
C PRO A 213 -6.13 -12.06 12.31
N THR A 214 -6.19 -11.07 13.20
CA THR A 214 -7.38 -10.90 14.04
C THR A 214 -8.46 -10.18 13.24
N GLU A 215 -9.69 -10.20 13.76
CA GLU A 215 -10.79 -9.44 13.17
C GLU A 215 -10.47 -7.95 13.02
N ARG A 216 -9.61 -7.39 13.88
CA ARG A 216 -9.17 -5.98 13.75
C ARG A 216 -8.36 -5.75 12.48
N LEU A 217 -7.49 -6.69 12.12
CA LEU A 217 -6.72 -6.61 10.88
C LEU A 217 -7.62 -6.85 9.67
N LEU A 218 -8.48 -7.86 9.73
CA LEU A 218 -9.44 -8.14 8.64
C LEU A 218 -10.40 -6.97 8.41
N ALA A 219 -10.89 -6.32 9.47
CA ALA A 219 -11.74 -5.14 9.36
C ALA A 219 -11.01 -3.96 8.71
N TRP A 220 -9.75 -3.69 9.09
CA TRP A 220 -8.95 -2.67 8.42
C TRP A 220 -8.72 -3.00 6.94
N ASP A 221 -8.44 -4.25 6.61
CA ASP A 221 -8.26 -4.70 5.23
C ASP A 221 -9.53 -4.50 4.38
N ARG A 222 -10.73 -4.72 4.96
CA ARG A 222 -11.99 -4.40 4.28
C ARG A 222 -12.19 -2.91 4.04
N GLU A 223 -11.79 -2.04 4.99
CA GLU A 223 -11.79 -0.58 4.76
C GLU A 223 -10.80 -0.19 3.63
N TRP A 224 -9.62 -0.81 3.62
CA TRP A 224 -8.61 -0.60 2.60
C TRP A 224 -9.08 -1.04 1.20
N MET A 225 -9.73 -2.19 1.10
CA MET A 225 -10.40 -2.64 -0.13
C MET A 225 -11.49 -1.65 -0.54
N ALA A 226 -12.41 -1.30 0.38
CA ALA A 226 -13.51 -0.40 0.10
C ALA A 226 -13.06 0.97 -0.43
N ALA A 227 -11.89 1.46 0.00
CA ALA A 227 -11.27 2.70 -0.50
C ALA A 227 -10.83 2.61 -1.97
N HIS A 228 -10.25 1.48 -2.40
CA HIS A 228 -9.90 1.25 -3.80
C HIS A 228 -11.15 1.17 -4.68
N TYR A 229 -12.14 0.41 -4.23
CA TYR A 229 -13.36 0.18 -5.00
C TYR A 229 -14.30 1.40 -5.05
N ALA A 230 -14.20 2.34 -4.11
CA ALA A 230 -14.96 3.59 -4.15
C ALA A 230 -14.67 4.41 -5.41
N ALA A 231 -13.40 4.48 -5.83
CA ALA A 231 -13.01 5.21 -7.03
C ALA A 231 -13.41 4.45 -8.31
N LEU A 232 -13.31 3.12 -8.31
CA LEU A 232 -13.80 2.29 -9.43
C LEU A 232 -15.31 2.41 -9.62
N GLU A 233 -16.10 2.48 -8.55
CA GLU A 233 -17.56 2.66 -8.60
C GLU A 233 -17.97 4.01 -9.21
N VAL A 234 -17.15 5.05 -9.08
CA VAL A 234 -17.35 6.33 -9.78
C VAL A 234 -17.18 6.18 -11.29
N LEU A 235 -16.23 5.34 -11.73
CA LEU A 235 -15.94 5.12 -13.14
C LEU A 235 -16.96 4.17 -13.77
N TYR A 236 -17.30 3.09 -13.06
CA TYR A 236 -18.14 2.01 -13.56
C TYR A 236 -19.26 1.71 -12.54
N PRO A 237 -20.34 2.52 -12.50
CA PRO A 237 -21.39 2.40 -11.49
C PRO A 237 -22.31 1.20 -11.69
N GLU A 238 -22.36 0.61 -12.89
CA GLU A 238 -23.26 -0.49 -13.24
C GLU A 238 -22.48 -1.74 -13.68
N PRO A 239 -22.66 -2.92 -13.05
CA PRO A 239 -23.45 -3.16 -11.82
C PRO A 239 -22.77 -2.64 -10.54
N GLY A 240 -21.61 -1.99 -10.67
CA GLY A 240 -20.84 -1.44 -9.57
C GLY A 240 -19.96 -2.47 -8.84
N PHE A 241 -19.48 -2.08 -7.67
CA PHE A 241 -18.55 -2.86 -6.85
C PHE A 241 -19.16 -3.16 -5.47
N GLY A 242 -20.43 -3.57 -5.45
CA GLY A 242 -21.22 -3.75 -4.24
C GLY A 242 -20.53 -4.55 -3.12
N PRO A 243 -20.05 -5.78 -3.35
CA PRO A 243 -19.48 -6.62 -2.30
C PRO A 243 -18.33 -5.97 -1.51
N PRO A 244 -17.25 -5.45 -2.13
CA PRO A 244 -16.21 -4.76 -1.37
C PRO A 244 -16.70 -3.44 -0.73
N ARG A 245 -17.64 -2.71 -1.34
CA ARG A 245 -18.19 -1.48 -0.76
C ARG A 245 -19.01 -1.73 0.50
N GLN A 246 -19.65 -2.90 0.57
CA GLN A 246 -20.40 -3.38 1.74
C GLN A 246 -19.50 -4.07 2.77
N ARG A 247 -18.18 -4.16 2.54
CA ARG A 247 -17.23 -4.86 3.42
C ARG A 247 -17.64 -6.32 3.63
N ASP A 248 -18.06 -6.98 2.56
CA ASP A 248 -18.48 -8.38 2.59
C ASP A 248 -17.30 -9.30 2.96
N VAL A 249 -17.48 -10.09 4.01
CA VAL A 249 -16.45 -11.01 4.55
C VAL A 249 -16.20 -12.19 3.62
N ALA A 250 -17.22 -12.73 2.98
CA ALA A 250 -17.08 -13.83 2.03
C ALA A 250 -16.35 -13.37 0.76
N PHE A 251 -16.67 -12.15 0.30
CA PHE A 251 -15.94 -11.51 -0.80
C PHE A 251 -14.49 -11.25 -0.43
N GLN A 252 -14.19 -10.71 0.77
CA GLN A 252 -12.82 -10.50 1.24
C GLN A 252 -12.01 -11.80 1.18
N ALA A 253 -12.56 -12.91 1.67
CA ALA A 253 -11.88 -14.20 1.66
C ALA A 253 -11.63 -14.73 0.24
N ALA A 254 -12.61 -14.60 -0.66
CA ALA A 254 -12.47 -15.00 -2.06
C ALA A 254 -11.46 -14.12 -2.82
N HIS A 255 -11.48 -12.81 -2.56
CA HIS A 255 -10.51 -11.85 -3.09
C HIS A 255 -9.09 -12.19 -2.62
N ALA A 256 -8.89 -12.38 -1.32
CA ALA A 256 -7.59 -12.71 -0.75
C ALA A 256 -7.01 -14.03 -1.30
N ARG A 257 -7.83 -15.07 -1.48
CA ARG A 257 -7.40 -16.33 -2.11
C ARG A 257 -6.99 -16.14 -3.57
N SER A 258 -7.79 -15.41 -4.33
CA SER A 258 -7.59 -15.26 -5.78
C SER A 258 -6.53 -14.22 -6.16
N ALA A 259 -6.26 -13.24 -5.30
CA ALA A 259 -5.30 -12.17 -5.54
C ALA A 259 -3.86 -12.67 -5.69
N VAL A 260 -3.51 -13.83 -5.12
CA VAL A 260 -2.18 -14.44 -5.25
C VAL A 260 -1.80 -14.66 -6.72
N ALA A 261 -2.77 -14.98 -7.57
CA ALA A 261 -2.55 -15.18 -9.01
C ALA A 261 -2.19 -13.87 -9.75
N ALA A 262 -2.55 -12.71 -9.18
CA ALA A 262 -2.27 -11.39 -9.73
C ALA A 262 -0.97 -10.76 -9.16
N PHE A 263 -0.21 -11.44 -8.29
CA PHE A 263 0.97 -10.83 -7.68
C PHE A 263 2.01 -10.36 -8.70
N ASP A 264 2.26 -11.12 -9.77
CA ASP A 264 3.24 -10.72 -10.78
C ASP A 264 2.80 -9.44 -11.52
N THR A 265 1.50 -9.28 -11.82
CA THR A 265 0.98 -8.07 -12.49
C THR A 265 0.98 -6.88 -11.54
N ILE A 266 0.67 -7.08 -10.25
CA ILE A 266 0.74 -6.05 -9.22
C ILE A 266 2.19 -5.57 -9.02
N ILE A 267 3.15 -6.50 -8.93
CA ILE A 267 4.58 -6.19 -8.84
C ILE A 267 5.00 -5.38 -10.07
N ALA A 268 4.67 -5.85 -11.28
CA ALA A 268 4.99 -5.14 -12.51
C ALA A 268 4.42 -3.71 -12.53
N MET A 269 3.17 -3.53 -12.07
CA MET A 269 2.53 -2.22 -11.95
C MET A 269 3.24 -1.31 -10.96
N MET A 270 3.61 -1.81 -9.77
CA MET A 270 4.33 -0.99 -8.78
C MET A 270 5.69 -0.52 -9.32
N TRP A 271 6.41 -1.40 -10.02
CA TRP A 271 7.73 -1.10 -10.57
C TRP A 271 7.70 -0.34 -11.90
N SER A 272 6.59 -0.31 -12.64
CA SER A 272 6.46 0.55 -13.82
C SER A 272 6.28 2.03 -13.46
N ASN A 273 5.96 2.32 -12.20
CA ASN A 273 5.78 3.68 -11.68
C ASN A 273 7.04 4.17 -10.93
N LEU A 274 8.23 4.01 -11.54
CA LEU A 274 9.53 4.29 -10.91
C LEU A 274 9.65 5.69 -10.30
N GLU A 275 8.98 6.69 -10.87
CA GLU A 275 9.03 8.08 -10.41
C GLU A 275 8.47 8.25 -9.00
N ILE A 276 7.53 7.39 -8.59
CA ILE A 276 6.91 7.40 -7.27
C ILE A 276 7.40 6.30 -6.33
N VAL A 277 8.20 5.33 -6.83
CA VAL A 277 8.71 4.20 -6.04
C VAL A 277 9.46 4.66 -4.78
N PHE A 278 10.19 5.77 -4.85
CA PHE A 278 10.83 6.37 -3.67
C PHE A 278 9.80 6.69 -2.55
N PHE A 279 8.66 7.25 -2.93
CA PHE A 279 7.60 7.63 -2.00
C PHE A 279 6.75 6.43 -1.56
N LEU A 280 6.69 5.37 -2.37
CA LEU A 280 6.12 4.09 -1.96
C LEU A 280 6.91 3.47 -0.81
N SER A 281 8.24 3.51 -0.87
CA SER A 281 9.13 2.94 0.15
C SER A 281 9.26 3.80 1.41
N SER A 282 8.92 5.09 1.33
CA SER A 282 9.11 6.04 2.43
C SER A 282 7.87 6.11 3.33
N THR A 283 8.08 6.06 4.65
CA THR A 283 6.99 6.07 5.64
C THR A 283 6.05 7.27 5.45
N SER A 284 4.77 6.98 5.27
CA SER A 284 3.63 7.87 5.00
C SER A 284 3.82 8.80 3.79
N ALA A 285 4.86 8.64 2.98
CA ALA A 285 5.22 9.65 1.99
C ALA A 285 4.20 9.70 0.85
N LEU A 286 3.80 8.55 0.30
CA LEU A 286 2.77 8.50 -0.74
C LEU A 286 1.47 9.20 -0.29
N ILE A 287 1.01 8.96 0.94
CA ILE A 287 -0.27 9.53 1.38
C ILE A 287 -0.18 11.02 1.72
N ILE A 288 0.97 11.48 2.23
CA ILE A 288 1.28 12.90 2.40
C ILE A 288 1.21 13.60 1.04
N LEU A 289 1.83 13.00 0.03
CA LEU A 289 1.84 13.48 -1.34
C LEU A 289 0.43 13.49 -1.94
N LEU A 290 -0.33 12.39 -1.86
CA LEU A 290 -1.73 12.34 -2.31
C LEU A 290 -2.59 13.42 -1.63
N SER A 291 -2.37 13.71 -0.34
CA SER A 291 -3.10 14.75 0.38
C SER A 291 -2.88 16.16 -0.20
N LEU A 292 -1.79 16.39 -0.94
CA LEU A 292 -1.59 17.65 -1.65
C LEU A 292 -2.60 17.84 -2.79
N PHE A 293 -3.10 16.76 -3.42
CA PHE A 293 -4.20 16.87 -4.39
C PHE A 293 -5.50 17.31 -3.71
N GLU A 294 -5.73 16.88 -2.47
CA GLU A 294 -6.90 17.31 -1.68
C GLU A 294 -6.78 18.80 -1.34
N MET A 295 -5.60 19.24 -0.90
CA MET A 295 -5.32 20.63 -0.53
C MET A 295 -5.30 21.59 -1.72
N GLY A 296 -4.68 21.17 -2.84
CA GLY A 296 -4.59 21.98 -4.07
C GLY A 296 -5.86 21.92 -4.92
N GLY A 297 -6.72 20.91 -4.73
CA GLY A 297 -7.87 20.71 -5.60
C GLY A 297 -7.47 20.30 -7.02
N SER A 298 -8.36 20.54 -7.99
CA SER A 298 -8.15 20.17 -9.41
C SER A 298 -7.73 21.36 -10.29
N ASP A 299 -7.49 22.53 -9.70
CA ASP A 299 -7.08 23.74 -10.42
C ASP A 299 -5.54 23.78 -10.54
N PRO A 300 -4.99 23.78 -11.77
CA PRO A 300 -3.55 23.90 -12.01
C PRO A 300 -2.92 25.19 -11.43
N GLU A 301 -3.70 26.25 -11.26
CA GLU A 301 -3.23 27.52 -10.69
C GLU A 301 -3.32 27.56 -9.16
N SER A 302 -3.88 26.51 -8.55
CA SER A 302 -4.03 26.43 -7.11
C SER A 302 -2.69 26.48 -6.39
N ARG A 303 -2.70 27.19 -5.25
CA ARG A 303 -1.53 27.40 -4.41
C ARG A 303 -1.83 26.91 -3.01
N ILE A 304 -1.09 25.89 -2.59
CA ILE A 304 -1.13 25.36 -1.22
C ILE A 304 -0.21 26.23 -0.37
N ARG A 305 -0.65 26.65 0.82
CA ARG A 305 0.25 27.39 1.72
C ARG A 305 1.18 26.41 2.41
N GLU A 306 2.48 26.68 2.45
CA GLU A 306 3.45 25.82 3.16
C GLU A 306 3.08 25.69 4.66
N ALA A 307 2.44 26.72 5.23
CA ALA A 307 1.96 26.69 6.61
C ALA A 307 0.87 25.62 6.85
N ASP A 308 0.05 25.29 5.86
CA ASP A 308 -1.05 24.33 5.98
C ASP A 308 -0.51 22.87 6.07
N LEU A 309 0.72 22.62 5.64
CA LEU A 309 1.37 21.31 5.76
C LEU A 309 1.62 20.89 7.22
N VAL A 310 1.53 21.81 8.17
CA VAL A 310 1.72 21.53 9.59
C VAL A 310 0.76 20.46 10.11
N GLU A 311 -0.43 20.34 9.50
CA GLU A 311 -1.48 19.38 9.85
C GLU A 311 -1.16 17.95 9.39
N LEU A 312 -0.30 17.78 8.37
CA LEU A 312 0.01 16.45 7.82
C LEU A 312 0.83 15.58 8.78
N ALA A 313 1.70 16.21 9.57
CA ALA A 313 2.57 15.51 10.51
C ALA A 313 1.78 14.73 11.59
N PRO A 314 0.89 15.36 12.37
CA PRO A 314 0.06 14.63 13.33
C PRO A 314 -0.94 13.69 12.64
N ARG A 315 -1.50 14.06 11.49
CA ARG A 315 -2.47 13.24 10.73
C ARG A 315 -1.91 11.87 10.37
N PHE A 316 -0.63 11.80 9.97
CA PHE A 316 0.00 10.56 9.49
C PHE A 316 1.10 10.00 10.41
N ALA A 317 1.11 10.42 11.69
CA ALA A 317 2.06 9.97 12.72
C ALA A 317 3.54 10.12 12.32
N VAL A 318 3.89 11.22 11.67
CA VAL A 318 5.29 11.52 11.29
C VAL A 318 5.76 12.84 11.91
N SER A 319 7.06 13.09 11.87
CA SER A 319 7.61 14.36 12.31
C SER A 319 7.43 15.45 11.25
N ARG A 320 7.38 16.72 11.67
CA ARG A 320 7.40 17.86 10.74
C ARG A 320 8.65 17.88 9.84
N SER A 321 9.80 17.48 10.41
CA SER A 321 11.04 17.35 9.64
C SER A 321 10.93 16.29 8.55
N HIS A 322 10.23 15.19 8.81
CA HIS A 322 9.96 14.14 7.82
C HIS A 322 9.11 14.65 6.66
N VAL A 323 8.01 15.36 6.97
CA VAL A 323 7.17 16.01 5.94
C VAL A 323 8.03 16.96 5.09
N ARG A 324 8.83 17.82 5.73
CA ARG A 324 9.71 18.76 5.01
C ARG A 324 10.70 18.04 4.08
N ASN A 325 11.28 16.92 4.51
CA ASN A 325 12.20 16.12 3.70
C ASN A 325 11.49 15.51 2.49
N ILE A 326 10.28 14.96 2.67
CA ILE A 326 9.45 14.46 1.56
C ILE A 326 9.19 15.58 0.54
N MET A 327 8.84 16.78 1.02
CA MET A 327 8.59 17.93 0.15
C MET A 327 9.85 18.41 -0.57
N ALA A 328 11.03 18.32 0.06
CA ALA A 328 12.30 18.62 -0.58
C ALA A 328 12.59 17.64 -1.73
N VAL A 329 12.45 16.33 -1.50
CA VAL A 329 12.65 15.31 -2.53
C VAL A 329 11.62 15.45 -3.67
N ALA A 330 10.36 15.76 -3.35
CA ALA A 330 9.36 16.04 -4.37
C ALA A 330 9.73 17.27 -5.22
N GLN A 331 10.26 18.33 -4.61
CA GLN A 331 10.75 19.50 -5.36
C GLN A 331 11.94 19.14 -6.27
N GLU A 332 12.91 18.38 -5.76
CA GLU A 332 14.07 17.92 -6.53
C GLU A 332 13.66 17.06 -7.74
N ARG A 333 12.56 16.33 -7.62
CA ARG A 333 11.96 15.52 -8.68
C ARG A 333 11.00 16.30 -9.58
N ASN A 334 10.96 17.64 -9.48
CA ASN A 334 10.06 18.51 -10.24
C ASN A 334 8.58 18.15 -10.09
N PHE A 335 8.19 17.59 -8.95
CA PHE A 335 6.79 17.28 -8.65
C PHE A 335 6.03 18.48 -8.11
N LEU A 336 6.76 19.43 -7.52
CA LEU A 336 6.20 20.66 -7.02
C LEU A 336 7.20 21.80 -7.16
N VAL A 337 6.68 23.02 -7.18
CA VAL A 337 7.48 24.23 -7.18
C VAL A 337 7.04 25.07 -6.00
N ARG A 338 8.02 25.65 -5.29
CA ARG A 338 7.76 26.64 -4.25
C ARG A 338 7.84 28.04 -4.82
N SER A 339 6.91 28.90 -4.42
CA SER A 339 6.79 30.26 -4.93
C SER A 339 6.37 31.27 -3.85
N GLY A 340 6.47 32.56 -4.20
CA GLY A 340 6.13 33.68 -3.32
C GLY A 340 7.18 33.99 -2.25
N PRO A 341 6.90 35.00 -1.39
CA PRO A 341 7.85 35.45 -0.37
C PRO A 341 8.24 34.31 0.58
N ARG A 342 9.54 34.08 0.74
CA ARG A 342 10.10 33.00 1.59
C ARG A 342 9.53 31.60 1.26
N ASN A 343 9.17 31.34 -0.01
CA ASN A 343 8.62 30.05 -0.44
C ASN A 343 7.31 29.68 0.28
N ALA A 344 6.44 30.67 0.53
CA ALA A 344 5.20 30.48 1.28
C ALA A 344 4.13 29.64 0.56
N TYR A 345 4.25 29.44 -0.76
CA TYR A 345 3.29 28.71 -1.57
C TYR A 345 3.93 27.52 -2.27
N ILE A 346 3.15 26.46 -2.45
CA ILE A 346 3.47 25.27 -3.22
C ILE A 346 2.47 25.16 -4.38
N GLN A 347 2.99 24.87 -5.56
CA GLN A 347 2.22 24.53 -6.75
C GLN A 347 2.63 23.14 -7.23
N LEU A 348 1.65 22.29 -7.52
CA LEU A 348 1.89 20.96 -8.09
C LEU A 348 2.20 21.10 -9.58
N THR A 349 3.18 20.37 -10.08
CA THR A 349 3.53 20.43 -11.50
C THR A 349 2.62 19.52 -12.33
N PRO A 350 2.47 19.78 -13.65
CA PRO A 350 1.81 18.84 -14.55
C PRO A 350 2.49 17.46 -14.56
N HIS A 351 3.80 17.42 -14.35
CA HIS A 351 4.58 16.19 -14.26
C HIS A 351 4.12 15.30 -13.10
N TRP A 352 3.96 15.90 -11.91
CA TRP A 352 3.38 15.23 -10.75
C TRP A 352 1.98 14.69 -11.02
N ILE A 353 1.12 15.52 -11.60
CA ILE A 353 -0.28 15.15 -11.86
C ILE A 353 -0.31 13.90 -12.73
N ALA A 354 0.45 13.91 -13.83
CA ALA A 354 0.53 12.77 -14.74
C ALA A 354 1.11 11.51 -14.08
N ALA A 355 2.16 11.64 -13.25
CA ALA A 355 2.77 10.49 -12.58
C ALA A 355 1.81 9.82 -11.57
N PHE A 356 1.12 10.64 -10.76
CA PHE A 356 0.13 10.13 -9.81
C PHE A 356 -1.13 9.60 -10.48
N ASP A 357 -1.59 10.24 -11.56
CA ASP A 357 -2.73 9.75 -12.34
C ASP A 357 -2.45 8.35 -12.89
N ARG A 358 -1.25 8.12 -13.45
CA ARG A 358 -0.80 6.79 -13.91
C ARG A 358 -0.78 5.76 -12.79
N PHE A 359 -0.26 6.12 -11.62
CA PHE A 359 -0.22 5.22 -10.47
C PHE A 359 -1.62 4.86 -9.97
N ILE A 360 -2.52 5.85 -9.85
CA ILE A 360 -3.90 5.63 -9.41
C ILE A 360 -4.60 4.72 -10.43
N ALA A 361 -4.51 5.03 -11.72
CA ALA A 361 -5.11 4.20 -12.77
C ALA A 361 -4.55 2.77 -12.77
N GLY A 362 -3.24 2.60 -12.57
CA GLY A 362 -2.61 1.29 -12.39
C GLY A 362 -3.17 0.53 -11.19
N SER A 363 -3.29 1.21 -10.04
CA SER A 363 -3.84 0.62 -8.81
C SER A 363 -5.31 0.21 -8.96
N LEU A 364 -6.12 1.03 -9.63
CA LEU A 364 -7.52 0.73 -9.92
C LEU A 364 -7.67 -0.41 -10.94
N ALA A 365 -6.82 -0.48 -11.96
CA ALA A 365 -6.80 -1.60 -12.90
C ALA A 365 -6.49 -2.93 -12.20
N GLN A 366 -5.51 -2.96 -11.29
CA GLN A 366 -5.23 -4.16 -10.48
C GLN A 366 -6.38 -4.49 -9.52
N SER A 367 -7.07 -3.48 -9.00
CA SER A 367 -8.24 -3.67 -8.13
C SER A 367 -9.41 -4.29 -8.89
N ASP A 368 -9.67 -3.86 -10.14
CA ASP A 368 -10.70 -4.48 -11.00
C ASP A 368 -10.29 -5.90 -11.40
N LEU A 369 -9.04 -6.13 -11.79
CA LEU A 369 -8.54 -7.49 -12.07
C LEU A 369 -8.78 -8.45 -10.89
N THR A 370 -8.39 -8.05 -9.69
CA THR A 370 -8.57 -8.89 -8.49
C THR A 370 -10.05 -9.04 -8.09
N TYR A 371 -10.90 -8.05 -8.38
CA TYR A 371 -12.34 -8.18 -8.23
C TYR A 371 -12.92 -9.26 -9.16
N ARG A 372 -12.52 -9.24 -10.43
CA ARG A 372 -12.97 -10.22 -11.44
C ARG A 372 -12.51 -11.64 -11.10
N LEU A 373 -11.28 -11.77 -10.60
CA LEU A 373 -10.76 -13.03 -10.09
C LEU A 373 -11.57 -13.56 -8.89
N ALA A 374 -11.93 -12.67 -7.95
CA ALA A 374 -12.75 -13.03 -6.79
C ALA A 374 -14.14 -13.52 -7.19
N LEU A 375 -14.83 -12.81 -8.09
CA LEU A 375 -16.15 -13.22 -8.58
C LEU A 375 -16.11 -14.57 -9.30
N ARG A 376 -15.09 -14.79 -10.13
CA ARG A 376 -14.90 -16.09 -10.79
C ARG A 376 -14.70 -17.21 -9.78
N HIS A 377 -13.88 -16.98 -8.76
CA HIS A 377 -13.65 -17.96 -7.69
C HIS A 377 -14.95 -18.31 -6.96
N GLN A 378 -15.79 -17.32 -6.62
CA GLN A 378 -17.08 -17.56 -5.97
C GLN A 378 -18.04 -18.38 -6.85
N VAL A 379 -18.08 -18.12 -8.16
CA VAL A 379 -18.90 -18.90 -9.10
C VAL A 379 -18.39 -20.35 -9.20
N GLU A 380 -17.08 -20.55 -9.23
CA GLU A 380 -16.48 -21.89 -9.26
C GLU A 380 -16.79 -22.65 -7.96
N GLN A 381 -16.65 -22.02 -6.78
CA GLN A 381 -17.00 -22.62 -5.50
C GLN A 381 -18.48 -23.03 -5.45
N ALA A 382 -19.39 -22.14 -5.85
CA ALA A 382 -20.82 -22.43 -5.87
C ALA A 382 -21.20 -23.60 -6.79
N ARG A 383 -20.41 -23.87 -7.84
CA ARG A 383 -20.61 -25.03 -8.74
C ARG A 383 -20.12 -26.36 -8.14
N PHE A 384 -19.14 -26.32 -7.25
CA PHE A 384 -18.66 -27.53 -6.57
C PHE A 384 -19.53 -27.93 -5.39
N GLU A 385 -20.25 -26.98 -4.79
CA GLU A 385 -21.16 -27.19 -3.65
C GLU A 385 -22.59 -27.60 -4.05
N ALA A 386 -22.98 -27.38 -5.32
CA ALA A 386 -24.26 -27.77 -5.90
C ALA A 386 -24.17 -29.14 -6.59
#